data_AF-A0A835XKN5-F1
#
_entry.id   AF-A0A835XKN5-F1
#
_cell.length_a   1.000
_cell.length_b   1.000
_cell.length_c   1.000
_cell.angle_alpha   90.00
_cell.angle_beta   90.00
_cell.angle_gamma   90.00
#
_symmetry.space_group_name_H-M   'P 1'
#
loop_
_entity.id
_entity.type
_entity.pdbx_description
1 polymer ?
#
loop_
_entity_poly.entity_id
_entity_poly.type
_entity_poly.pdbx_seq_one_letter_code
_entity_poly.pdbx_strand_id
1 'polypeptide(L)'
;MAMMPKSVADVQKAVEGVVEDLQRTQLVPRQKEAFLCCARCCDAPWNGPRELESCVQRCSTPTAQSQQIIQRELGEFQERFQRAAIRCQDEVKDLVSFEPTASEQARAQEKFSQCMELAGRDFLAKVPKLKADLTAALKRH
;
A
#
# COMPACT_ATOMS: atom_id res chain seq x y z
N MET A 1 2.98 16.97 -21.21
CA MET A 1 2.76 16.06 -20.06
C MET A 1 4.11 15.47 -19.67
N ALA A 2 4.58 15.70 -18.44
CA ALA A 2 5.84 15.12 -17.99
C ALA A 2 5.69 13.60 -17.94
N MET A 3 6.49 12.91 -18.76
CA MET A 3 6.59 11.46 -18.77
C MET A 3 7.09 11.04 -17.40
N MET A 4 6.24 10.36 -16.61
CA MET A 4 6.67 9.82 -15.32
C MET A 4 7.85 8.87 -15.57
N PRO A 5 8.93 8.95 -14.77
CA PRO A 5 10.07 8.08 -14.94
C PRO A 5 9.69 6.61 -14.77
N LYS A 6 10.42 5.72 -15.44
CA LYS A 6 10.14 4.28 -15.45
C LYS A 6 10.15 3.69 -14.04
N SER A 7 11.06 4.15 -13.18
CA SER A 7 11.12 3.67 -11.79
C SER A 7 9.82 3.91 -11.02
N VAL A 8 9.05 4.95 -11.34
CA VAL A 8 7.77 5.28 -10.67
C VAL A 8 6.73 4.21 -11.00
N ALA A 9 6.64 3.82 -12.27
CA ALA A 9 5.76 2.74 -12.71
C ALA A 9 6.22 1.39 -12.12
N ASP A 10 7.52 1.15 -12.05
CA ASP A 10 8.08 -0.05 -11.45
C ASP A 10 7.73 -0.15 -9.95
N VAL A 11 7.77 0.97 -9.19
CA VAL A 11 7.31 1.00 -7.78
C VAL A 11 5.85 0.57 -7.68
N GLN A 12 4.97 1.14 -8.49
CA GLN A 12 3.53 0.82 -8.47
C GLN A 12 3.31 -0.67 -8.72
N LYS A 13 3.93 -1.21 -9.79
CA LYS A 13 3.84 -2.63 -10.14
C LYS A 13 4.39 -3.54 -9.04
N ALA A 14 5.50 -3.16 -8.41
CA ALA A 14 6.09 -3.93 -7.33
C ALA A 14 5.18 -3.95 -6.09
N VAL A 15 4.55 -2.81 -5.76
CA VAL A 15 3.58 -2.71 -4.67
C VAL A 15 2.33 -3.56 -4.98
N GLU A 16 1.77 -3.45 -6.17
CA GLU A 16 0.63 -4.29 -6.63
C GLU A 16 0.95 -5.78 -6.48
N GLY A 17 2.13 -6.22 -6.91
CA GLY A 17 2.57 -7.61 -6.74
C GLY A 17 2.67 -8.04 -5.27
N VAL A 18 3.02 -7.14 -4.34
CA VAL A 18 2.97 -7.42 -2.91
C VAL A 18 1.53 -7.57 -2.42
N VAL A 19 0.62 -6.70 -2.86
CA VAL A 19 -0.81 -6.78 -2.49
C VAL A 19 -1.42 -8.09 -2.97
N GLU A 20 -1.20 -8.46 -4.23
CA GLU A 20 -1.70 -9.71 -4.81
C GLU A 20 -1.17 -10.93 -4.07
N ASP A 21 0.13 -10.94 -3.74
CA ASP A 21 0.71 -12.05 -3.00
C ASP A 21 0.18 -12.16 -1.57
N LEU A 22 0.03 -11.05 -0.85
CA LEU A 22 -0.58 -11.03 0.49
C LEU A 22 -2.07 -11.43 0.44
N GLN A 23 -2.80 -10.98 -0.58
CA GLN A 23 -4.18 -11.39 -0.79
C GLN A 23 -4.27 -12.92 -0.90
N ARG A 24 -3.47 -13.51 -1.78
CA ARG A 24 -3.46 -14.96 -2.04
C ARG A 24 -2.95 -15.77 -0.85
N THR A 25 -1.87 -15.34 -0.21
CA THR A 25 -1.16 -16.16 0.79
C THR A 25 -1.63 -15.92 2.22
N GLN A 26 -2.19 -14.75 2.53
CA GLN A 26 -2.58 -14.38 3.90
C GLN A 26 -4.10 -14.17 4.02
N LEU A 27 -4.71 -13.38 3.13
CA LEU A 27 -6.10 -12.98 3.29
C LEU A 27 -7.11 -14.05 2.85
N VAL A 28 -6.85 -14.75 1.74
CA VAL A 28 -7.75 -15.81 1.25
C VAL A 28 -7.86 -16.97 2.24
N PRO A 29 -6.77 -17.52 2.82
CA PRO A 29 -6.87 -18.55 3.86
C PRO A 29 -7.65 -18.09 5.09
N ARG A 30 -7.40 -16.88 5.59
CA ARG A 30 -8.12 -16.31 6.73
C ARG A 30 -9.61 -16.12 6.44
N GLN A 31 -9.96 -15.63 5.25
CA GLN A 31 -11.35 -15.51 4.82
C GLN A 31 -12.04 -16.87 4.81
N LYS A 32 -11.38 -17.91 4.28
CA LYS A 32 -11.92 -19.28 4.31
C LYS A 32 -12.18 -19.73 5.74
N GLU A 33 -11.22 -19.55 6.65
CA GLU A 33 -11.38 -19.91 8.06
C GLU A 33 -12.52 -19.15 8.72
N ALA A 34 -12.64 -17.84 8.45
CA ALA A 34 -13.74 -17.01 8.92
C ALA A 34 -15.09 -17.51 8.42
N PHE A 35 -15.22 -17.83 7.12
CA PHE A 35 -16.46 -18.36 6.56
C PHE A 35 -16.83 -19.73 7.14
N LEU A 36 -15.86 -20.63 7.32
CA LEU A 36 -16.09 -21.93 7.97
C LEU A 36 -16.49 -21.76 9.45
N CYS A 37 -15.90 -20.78 10.13
CA CYS A 37 -16.29 -20.41 11.49
C CYS A 37 -17.73 -19.90 11.54
N CYS A 38 -18.13 -19.01 10.63
CA CYS A 38 -19.49 -18.52 10.52
C CYS A 38 -20.49 -19.65 10.22
N ALA A 39 -20.13 -20.59 9.35
CA ALA A 39 -20.96 -21.77 9.08
C ALA A 39 -21.21 -22.59 10.35
N ARG A 40 -20.16 -22.86 11.13
CA ARG A 40 -20.31 -23.52 12.45
C ARG A 40 -21.14 -22.71 13.42
N CYS A 41 -21.11 -21.37 13.34
CA CYS A 41 -22.01 -20.56 14.13
C CYS A 41 -23.47 -20.87 13.75
N CYS A 42 -23.80 -21.02 12.48
CA CYS A 42 -25.18 -21.33 12.06
C CYS A 42 -25.66 -22.72 12.53
N ASP A 43 -24.75 -23.68 12.74
CA ASP A 43 -25.08 -25.03 13.18
C ASP A 43 -25.28 -25.15 14.71
N ALA A 44 -24.84 -24.14 15.49
CA ALA A 44 -24.89 -24.18 16.94
C ALA A 44 -26.28 -23.81 17.50
N PRO A 45 -26.70 -24.41 18.63
CA PRO A 45 -27.92 -24.01 19.31
C PRO A 45 -27.70 -22.67 20.04
N TRP A 46 -28.41 -21.63 19.60
CA TRP A 46 -28.39 -20.30 20.22
C TRP A 46 -29.67 -20.04 21.00
N ASN A 47 -29.55 -19.28 22.09
CA ASN A 47 -30.70 -18.84 22.88
C ASN A 47 -31.38 -17.58 22.30
N GLY A 48 -30.80 -16.98 21.25
CA GLY A 48 -31.39 -15.87 20.52
C GLY A 48 -30.45 -15.23 19.48
N PRO A 49 -30.96 -14.27 18.68
CA PRO A 49 -30.21 -13.69 17.54
C PRO A 49 -28.89 -13.01 17.92
N ARG A 50 -28.81 -12.41 19.11
CA ARG A 50 -27.60 -11.70 19.58
C ARG A 50 -26.40 -12.63 19.78
N GLU A 51 -26.64 -13.89 20.17
CA GLU A 51 -25.55 -14.86 20.38
C GLU A 51 -24.93 -15.28 19.03
N LEU A 52 -25.79 -15.52 18.03
CA LEU A 52 -25.35 -15.80 16.66
C LEU A 52 -24.56 -14.62 16.08
N GLU A 53 -25.06 -13.39 16.22
CA GLU A 53 -24.37 -12.18 15.76
C GLU A 53 -22.99 -12.03 16.43
N SER A 54 -22.89 -12.26 17.74
CA SER A 54 -21.61 -12.24 18.45
C SER A 54 -20.65 -13.31 17.93
N CYS A 55 -21.13 -14.52 17.64
CA CYS A 55 -20.32 -15.60 17.08
C CYS A 55 -19.75 -15.20 15.70
N VAL A 56 -20.62 -14.74 14.79
CA VAL A 56 -20.23 -14.31 13.44
C VAL A 56 -19.24 -13.14 13.49
N GLN A 57 -19.45 -12.19 14.39
CA GLN A 57 -18.54 -11.05 14.57
C GLN A 57 -17.14 -11.50 15.05
N ARG A 58 -17.06 -12.47 15.96
CA ARG A 58 -15.77 -13.04 16.38
C ARG A 58 -15.06 -13.74 15.23
N CYS A 59 -15.79 -14.45 14.37
CA CYS A 59 -15.22 -15.12 13.20
C CYS A 59 -14.66 -14.15 12.16
N SER A 60 -15.30 -12.99 11.94
CA SER A 60 -14.92 -12.03 10.90
C SER A 60 -13.86 -11.01 11.36
N THR A 61 -13.77 -10.74 12.66
CA THR A 61 -12.86 -9.73 13.24
C THR A 61 -11.39 -9.91 12.83
N PRO A 62 -10.78 -11.10 12.90
CA PRO A 62 -9.36 -11.28 12.54
C PRO A 62 -9.07 -10.98 11.06
N THR A 63 -10.02 -11.31 10.19
CA THR A 63 -9.91 -11.00 8.75
C THR A 63 -10.00 -9.50 8.51
N ALA A 64 -10.95 -8.81 9.16
CA ALA A 64 -11.08 -7.36 9.06
C ALA A 64 -9.83 -6.63 9.58
N GLN A 65 -9.27 -7.06 10.71
CA GLN A 65 -8.02 -6.52 11.25
C GLN A 65 -6.84 -6.70 10.29
N SER A 66 -6.73 -7.89 9.67
CA SER A 66 -5.69 -8.17 8.68
C SER A 66 -5.78 -7.24 7.47
N GLN A 67 -6.99 -7.00 6.96
CA GLN A 67 -7.21 -6.07 5.84
C GLN A 67 -6.86 -4.63 6.23
N GLN A 68 -7.23 -4.19 7.45
CA GLN A 68 -6.95 -2.85 7.94
C GLN A 68 -5.43 -2.61 8.08
N ILE A 69 -4.67 -3.60 8.58
CA ILE A 69 -3.21 -3.52 8.65
C ILE A 69 -2.62 -3.33 7.25
N ILE A 70 -3.03 -4.16 6.28
CA ILE A 70 -2.52 -4.06 4.90
C ILE A 70 -2.80 -2.68 4.31
N GLN A 71 -4.03 -2.19 4.43
CA GLN A 71 -4.40 -0.87 3.92
C GLN A 71 -3.60 0.26 4.56
N ARG A 72 -3.40 0.22 5.88
CA ARG A 72 -2.64 1.24 6.60
C ARG A 72 -1.19 1.30 6.14
N GLU A 73 -0.47 0.18 6.18
CA GLU A 73 0.97 0.17 5.87
C GLU A 73 1.22 0.50 4.38
N LEU A 74 0.34 0.04 3.48
CA LEU A 74 0.40 0.42 2.06
C LEU A 74 0.12 1.91 1.86
N GLY A 75 -0.88 2.46 2.56
CA GLY A 75 -1.19 3.88 2.53
C GLY A 75 -0.01 4.72 3.00
N GLU A 76 0.60 4.36 4.13
CA GLU A 76 1.80 5.04 4.63
C GLU A 76 2.97 4.97 3.64
N PHE A 77 3.18 3.83 2.97
CA PHE A 77 4.21 3.69 1.94
C PHE A 77 3.93 4.61 0.75
N GLN A 78 2.69 4.64 0.25
CA GLN A 78 2.27 5.48 -0.87
C GLN A 78 2.38 6.98 -0.53
N GLU A 79 1.96 7.39 0.66
CA GLU A 79 2.09 8.79 1.10
C GLU A 79 3.56 9.22 1.17
N ARG A 80 4.44 8.36 1.68
CA ARG A 80 5.89 8.65 1.72
C ARG A 80 6.46 8.84 0.32
N PHE A 81 5.96 8.07 -0.65
CA PHE A 81 6.34 8.18 -2.05
C PHE A 81 5.83 9.49 -2.68
N GLN A 82 4.56 9.84 -2.45
CA GLN A 82 4.00 11.13 -2.87
C GLN A 82 4.75 12.32 -2.27
N ARG A 83 5.13 12.25 -0.98
CA ARG A 83 5.99 13.26 -0.34
C ARG A 83 7.37 13.36 -0.98
N ALA A 84 7.92 12.27 -1.53
CA ALA A 84 9.17 12.33 -2.30
C ALA A 84 8.99 13.11 -3.61
N ALA A 85 7.85 12.93 -4.29
CA ALA A 85 7.52 13.71 -5.49
C ALA A 85 7.36 15.20 -5.21
N ILE A 86 6.74 15.57 -4.07
CA ILE A 86 6.64 16.96 -3.64
C ILE A 86 8.04 17.55 -3.40
N ARG A 87 8.93 16.83 -2.70
CA ARG A 87 10.31 17.27 -2.50
C ARG A 87 11.05 17.50 -3.82
N CYS A 88 10.93 16.56 -4.77
CA CYS A 88 11.54 16.73 -6.10
C CYS A 88 10.98 17.96 -6.84
N GLN A 89 9.70 18.27 -6.65
CA GLN A 89 9.10 19.47 -7.23
C GLN A 89 9.66 20.75 -6.60
N ASP A 90 9.81 20.78 -5.28
CA ASP A 90 10.31 21.94 -4.56
C ASP A 90 11.79 22.22 -4.89
N GLU A 91 12.63 21.17 -4.96
CA GLU A 91 14.03 21.28 -5.42
C GLU A 91 14.14 21.91 -6.82
N VAL A 92 13.18 21.62 -7.70
CA VAL A 92 13.15 22.19 -9.05
C VAL A 92 12.69 23.64 -9.03
N LYS A 93 11.70 24.00 -8.20
CA LYS A 93 11.23 25.39 -8.06
C LYS A 93 12.33 26.31 -7.53
N ASP A 94 13.15 25.83 -6.61
CA ASP A 94 14.26 26.60 -6.04
C ASP A 94 15.36 26.94 -7.06
N LEU A 95 15.42 26.19 -8.18
CA LEU A 95 16.43 26.35 -9.23
C LEU A 95 15.96 27.23 -10.40
N VAL A 96 14.71 27.70 -10.38
CA VAL A 96 14.07 28.38 -11.51
C VAL A 96 13.67 29.79 -11.12
N SER A 97 13.93 30.74 -12.02
CA SER A 97 13.53 32.14 -11.89
C SER A 97 12.01 32.31 -11.82
N PHE A 98 11.53 33.42 -11.22
CA PHE A 98 10.08 33.71 -11.13
C PHE A 98 9.38 33.78 -12.50
N GLU A 99 10.13 34.13 -13.55
CA GLU A 99 9.72 34.06 -14.97
C GLU A 99 10.65 33.10 -15.74
N PRO A 100 10.30 31.80 -15.82
CA PRO A 100 11.17 30.80 -16.43
C PRO A 100 11.19 30.91 -17.96
N THR A 101 12.37 31.01 -18.55
CA THR A 101 12.58 30.83 -19.99
C THR A 101 12.30 29.38 -20.41
N ALA A 102 12.04 29.14 -21.70
CA ALA A 102 11.83 27.78 -22.23
C ALA A 102 13.01 26.82 -21.93
N SER A 103 14.24 27.35 -21.90
CA SER A 103 15.45 26.58 -21.55
C SER A 103 15.47 26.18 -20.08
N GLU A 104 15.09 27.09 -19.17
CA GLU A 104 14.98 26.80 -17.74
C GLU A 104 13.86 25.78 -17.47
N GLN A 105 12.74 25.86 -18.19
CA GLN A 105 11.65 24.87 -18.09
C GLN A 105 12.12 23.47 -18.52
N ALA A 106 12.87 23.37 -19.61
CA ALA A 106 13.43 22.09 -20.05
C ALA A 106 14.40 21.50 -19.02
N ARG A 107 15.30 22.32 -18.47
CA ARG A 107 16.25 21.89 -17.42
C ARG A 107 15.52 21.48 -16.13
N ALA A 108 14.50 22.23 -15.74
CA ALA A 108 13.65 21.92 -14.60
C ALA A 108 12.95 20.56 -14.76
N GLN A 109 12.40 20.29 -15.95
CA GLN A 109 11.74 19.03 -16.24
C GLN A 109 12.72 17.85 -16.20
N GLU A 110 13.92 18.02 -16.74
CA GLU A 110 14.98 16.99 -16.66
C GLU A 110 15.39 16.73 -15.20
N LYS A 111 15.59 17.78 -14.40
CA LYS A 111 15.94 17.66 -12.97
C LYS A 111 14.85 16.97 -12.17
N PHE A 112 13.59 17.30 -12.42
CA PHE A 112 12.45 16.61 -11.80
C PHE A 112 12.46 15.12 -12.14
N SER A 113 12.64 14.78 -13.42
CA SER A 113 12.71 13.39 -13.87
C SER A 113 13.87 12.63 -13.24
N GLN A 114 15.06 13.23 -13.12
CA GLN A 114 16.22 12.61 -12.46
C GLN A 114 15.96 12.37 -10.97
N CYS A 115 15.38 13.35 -10.26
CA CYS A 115 15.02 13.20 -8.85
C CYS A 115 13.99 12.08 -8.64
N MET A 116 12.95 12.05 -9.47
CA MET A 116 11.92 11.02 -9.40
C MET A 116 12.44 9.62 -9.76
N GLU A 117 13.43 9.52 -10.65
CA GLU A 117 14.11 8.25 -10.97
C GLU A 117 14.94 7.73 -9.78
N LEU A 118 15.58 8.62 -9.02
CA LEU A 118 16.27 8.26 -7.78
C LEU A 118 15.29 7.85 -6.69
N ALA A 119 14.21 8.61 -6.50
CA ALA A 119 13.17 8.30 -5.53
C ALA A 119 12.50 6.96 -5.85
N GLY A 120 12.18 6.68 -7.11
CA GLY A 120 11.60 5.40 -7.51
C GLY A 120 12.53 4.22 -7.22
N ARG A 121 13.84 4.33 -7.51
CA ARG A 121 14.81 3.28 -7.18
C ARG A 121 14.96 3.04 -5.68
N ASP A 122 14.99 4.10 -4.88
CA ASP A 122 15.04 4.01 -3.42
C ASP A 122 13.78 3.33 -2.85
N PHE A 123 12.59 3.66 -3.37
CA PHE A 123 11.35 3.02 -2.94
C PHE A 123 11.23 1.57 -3.41
N LEU A 124 11.67 1.25 -4.64
CA LEU A 124 11.76 -0.13 -5.12
C LEU A 124 12.59 -1.01 -4.19
N ALA A 125 13.74 -0.52 -3.74
CA ALA A 125 14.60 -1.24 -2.80
C ALA A 125 13.93 -1.48 -1.43
N LYS A 126 12.91 -0.69 -1.08
CA LYS A 126 12.14 -0.81 0.18
C LYS A 126 10.94 -1.75 0.06
N VAL A 127 10.46 -2.07 -1.13
CA VAL A 127 9.29 -2.96 -1.33
C VAL A 127 9.47 -4.34 -0.69
N PRO A 128 10.64 -5.03 -0.79
CA PRO A 128 10.83 -6.32 -0.12
C PRO A 128 10.69 -6.22 1.40
N LYS A 129 11.18 -5.13 2.00
CA LYS A 129 11.03 -4.87 3.43
C LYS A 129 9.56 -4.63 3.80
N LEU A 130 8.84 -3.82 3.02
CA LEU A 130 7.40 -3.59 3.20
C LEU A 130 6.62 -4.91 3.24
N LYS A 131 6.90 -5.83 2.30
CA LYS A 131 6.29 -7.16 2.28
C LYS A 131 6.61 -7.96 3.55
N ALA A 132 7.87 -7.95 3.99
CA ALA A 132 8.30 -8.68 5.19
C ALA A 132 7.62 -8.13 6.45
N ASP A 133 7.58 -6.81 6.60
CA ASP A 133 6.95 -6.12 7.73
C ASP A 133 5.44 -6.39 7.77
N LEU A 134 4.75 -6.29 6.61
CA LEU A 134 3.34 -6.65 6.46
C LEU A 134 3.08 -8.11 6.85
N THR A 135 3.88 -9.04 6.34
CA THR A 135 3.73 -10.47 6.67
C THR A 135 3.94 -10.72 8.16
N ALA A 136 4.92 -10.06 8.76
CA ALA A 136 5.20 -10.18 10.19
C ALA A 136 4.07 -9.58 11.04
N ALA A 137 3.52 -8.43 10.66
CA ALA A 137 2.39 -7.80 11.33
C ALA A 137 1.15 -8.69 11.26
N LEU A 138 0.88 -9.27 10.09
CA LEU A 138 -0.21 -10.21 9.89
C LEU A 138 -0.07 -11.43 10.79
N LYS A 139 1.11 -12.03 10.97
CA LYS A 139 1.28 -13.23 11.82
C LYS A 139 1.06 -13.01 13.32
N ARG A 140 1.08 -11.76 13.79
CA ARG A 140 0.87 -11.43 15.21
C ARG A 140 -0.61 -11.42 15.62
N HIS A 141 -1.51 -11.50 14.63
CA HIS A 141 -2.96 -11.43 14.77
C HIS A 141 -3.63 -12.63 14.09
#